data_AF-A0A485P502-F1
#
_entry.id   AF-A0A485P502-F1
#
_cell.length_a   1.000
_cell.length_b   1.000
_cell.length_c   1.000
_cell.angle_alpha   90.00
_cell.angle_beta   90.00
_cell.angle_gamma   90.00
#
_symmetry.space_group_name_H-M   'P 1'
#
loop_
_entity.id
_entity.type
_entity.pdbx_description
1 polymer ?
#
loop_
_entity_poly.entity_id
_entity_poly.type
_entity_poly.pdbx_seq_one_letter_code
_entity_poly.pdbx_strand_id
1 'polypeptide(L)' 'MKTKDEFETQFAVNHLGHFLLTNLLLGFLKRSAPRRIVIVFSKPYKYRDINYEDLKCQQN' A
#
# COMPACT_ATOMS: atom_id res chain seq x y z
N MET A 1 13.58 2.97 -8.62
CA MET A 1 12.99 4.33 -8.73
C MET A 1 12.39 4.68 -7.37
N LYS A 2 12.35 5.95 -6.96
CA LYS A 2 11.79 6.38 -5.67
C LYS A 2 10.73 7.47 -5.86
N THR A 3 9.77 7.57 -4.94
CA THR A 3 8.81 8.69 -4.89
C THR A 3 9.42 9.93 -4.24
N LYS A 4 8.68 11.05 -4.22
CA LYS A 4 9.09 12.27 -3.51
C LYS A 4 9.28 12.06 -2.01
N ASP A 5 8.55 11.11 -1.43
CA ASP A 5 8.64 10.72 -0.01
C ASP A 5 9.73 9.66 0.24
N GLU A 6 10.59 9.42 -0.74
CA GLU A 6 11.76 8.53 -0.70
C GLU A 6 11.47 7.03 -0.52
N PHE A 7 10.23 6.61 -0.75
CA PHE A 7 9.87 5.18 -0.80
C PHE A 7 10.15 4.60 -2.18
N GLU A 8 10.50 3.31 -2.23
CA GLU A 8 10.52 2.54 -3.47
C GLU A 8 9.14 2.66 -4.17
N THR A 9 9.17 2.95 -5.47
CA THR A 9 7.97 3.34 -6.23
C THR A 9 6.85 2.30 -6.17
N GLN A 10 7.15 1.01 -6.32
CA GLN A 10 6.12 -0.04 -6.29
C GLN A 10 5.49 -0.16 -4.89
N PHE A 11 6.30 -0.13 -3.84
CA PHE A 11 5.80 -0.16 -2.46
C PHE A 11 4.94 1.08 -2.15
N ALA A 12 5.41 2.26 -2.55
CA ALA A 12 4.69 3.51 -2.34
C ALA A 12 3.32 3.53 -3.04
N VAL A 13 3.27 3.14 -4.32
CA VAL A 13 2.04 3.21 -5.14
C VAL A 13 1.09 2.06 -4.80
N ASN A 14 1.60 0.83 -4.73
CA ASN A 14 0.74 -0.36 -4.60
C ASN A 14 0.35 -0.66 -3.14
N HIS A 15 1.09 -0.17 -2.16
CA HIS A 15 0.80 -0.42 -0.74
C HIS A 15 0.50 0.86 0.04
N LEU A 16 1.48 1.77 0.19
CA LEU A 16 1.33 2.94 1.09
C LEU A 16 0.22 3.90 0.63
N GLY A 17 0.12 4.16 -0.67
CA GLY A 17 -0.93 4.99 -1.23
C GLY A 17 -2.33 4.41 -0.99
N HIS A 18 -2.50 3.10 -1.20
CA HIS A 18 -3.76 2.41 -0.94
C HIS A 18 -4.11 2.38 0.55
N PHE A 19 -3.12 2.17 1.42
CA PHE A 19 -3.30 2.22 2.88
C PHE A 19 -3.78 3.61 3.33
N LEU A 20 -3.11 4.68 2.90
CA LEU A 20 -3.47 6.04 3.26
C LEU A 20 -4.85 6.41 2.71
N LEU A 21 -5.10 6.16 1.42
CA LEU A 21 -6.40 6.42 0.79
C LEU A 21 -7.55 5.73 1.52
N THR A 22 -7.38 4.46 1.87
CA THR A 22 -8.38 3.69 2.61
C THR A 22 -8.68 4.30 3.97
N ASN A 23 -7.65 4.73 4.71
CA ASN A 23 -7.82 5.37 6.01
C ASN A 23 -8.54 6.72 5.91
N LEU A 24 -8.19 7.54 4.91
CA LEU A 24 -8.85 8.83 4.67
C LEU A 24 -10.33 8.66 4.32
N LEU A 25 -10.68 7.62 3.55
CA LEU A 25 -12.07 7.33 3.18
C LEU A 25 -12.84 6.55 4.25
N LEU A 26 -12.18 5.99 5.26
CA LEU A 26 -12.79 5.09 6.24
C LEU A 26 -13.99 5.72 6.96
N GLY A 27 -13.90 7.02 7.28
CA GLY A 27 -15.01 7.76 7.90
C GLY A 27 -16.24 7.82 6.99
N PHE A 28 -16.06 8.09 5.70
CA PHE A 28 -17.15 8.13 4.72
C PHE A 28 -17.75 6.75 4.50
N LEU A 29 -16.90 5.75 4.33
CA LEU A 29 -17.31 4.36 4.22
C LEU A 29 -18.16 3.99 5.43
N LYS A 30 -17.73 4.32 6.66
CA LYS A 30 -18.49 4.04 7.90
C LYS A 30 -19.91 4.65 7.93
N ARG A 31 -20.19 5.67 7.13
CA ARG A 31 -21.50 6.36 7.07
C ARG A 31 -22.39 5.95 5.89
N SER A 32 -21.85 5.39 4.81
CA SER A 32 -22.60 5.07 3.59
C SER A 32 -23.02 3.58 3.51
N ALA A 33 -24.16 3.23 2.95
CA ALA A 33 -24.50 1.82 2.69
C ALA A 33 -25.09 1.67 1.26
N PRO A 34 -24.70 0.63 0.50
CA PRO A 34 -23.69 -0.39 0.81
C PRO A 34 -22.25 0.15 0.65
N ARG A 35 -21.29 -0.47 1.36
CA ARG A 35 -19.85 -0.09 1.33
C ARG A 35 -18.99 -1.35 1.15
N ARG A 36 -17.95 -1.29 0.33
CA ARG A 36 -16.96 -2.38 0.14
C ARG A 36 -15.60 -1.81 -0.24
N ILE A 37 -14.54 -2.41 0.30
CA ILE A 37 -13.16 -2.17 -0.13
C ILE A 37 -12.68 -3.44 -0.84
N VAL A 38 -12.11 -3.30 -2.03
CA VAL A 38 -11.51 -4.41 -2.79
C VAL A 38 -10.06 -4.04 -3.11
N ILE A 39 -9.13 -4.86 -2.66
CA ILE A 39 -7.69 -4.69 -2.93
C ILE A 39 -7.29 -5.75 -3.96
N VAL A 40 -6.67 -5.32 -5.06
CA VAL A 40 -6.20 -6.21 -6.13
C VAL A 40 -4.71 -6.47 -5.93
N PHE A 41 -4.31 -7.73 -6.01
CA PHE A 41 -2.92 -8.15 -5.91
C PHE A 41 -2.51 -9.05 -7.09
N SER A 42 -1.21 -9.20 -7.31
CA SER A 42 -0.62 -10.09 -8.32
C SER A 42 0.16 -11.22 -7.65
N LYS A 43 0.41 -12.34 -8.34
CA LYS A 43 1.10 -13.54 -7.80
C LYS A 43 2.49 -13.35 -7.14
N PRO A 44 3.34 -12.36 -7.48
CA PRO A 44 4.70 -12.23 -6.96
C PRO A 44 4.83 -12.14 -5.43
N TYR A 45 3.79 -11.75 -4.69
CA TYR A 45 3.82 -11.71 -3.21
C TYR A 45 4.18 -13.07 -2.58
N LYS A 46 3.95 -14.18 -3.29
CA LYS A 46 4.28 -15.52 -2.79
C LYS A 46 5.78 -15.81 -2.72
N TYR A 47 6.60 -15.02 -3.41
CA TYR A 47 8.03 -15.28 -3.59
C TYR A 47 8.91 -14.23 -2.90
N ARG A 48 8.29 -13.28 -2.17
CA ARG A 48 9.02 -12.22 -1.47
C ARG A 48 8.38 -11.94 -0.13
N ASP A 49 9.19 -12.03 0.92
CA ASP A 49 8.83 -11.53 2.25
C ASP A 49 9.10 -10.03 2.36
N ILE A 50 8.42 -9.41 3.31
CA ILE A 50 8.63 -8.01 3.66
C ILE A 50 9.88 -7.93 4.56
N ASN A 51 10.87 -7.15 4.14
CA ASN A 51 11.97 -6.78 5.02
C ASN A 51 11.52 -5.64 5.94
N TYR A 52 11.16 -5.97 7.18
CA TYR A 52 10.71 -4.97 8.16
C TYR A 52 11.83 -4.03 8.61
N GLU A 53 13.09 -4.45 8.52
CA GLU A 53 14.26 -3.62 8.85
C GLU A 53 14.56 -2.58 7.75
N ASP A 54 14.06 -2.81 6.53
CA ASP A 54 14.21 -1.88 5.40
C ASP A 54 12.95 -1.81 4.54
N LEU A 55 11.90 -1.22 5.11
CA LEU A 55 10.64 -0.98 4.40
C LEU A 55 10.77 0.00 3.22
N LYS A 56 11.85 0.79 3.18
CA LYS A 56 12.11 1.72 2.08
C LYS A 56 12.83 1.06 0.90
N CYS A 57 13.23 -0.22 1.01
CA CYS A 57 14.05 -0.94 0.03
C CYS A 57 15.26 -0.10 -0.40
N GLN A 58 16.04 0.38 0.57
CA GLN A 58 17.24 1.19 0.33
C GLN A 58 18.52 0.36 0.23
N GLN A 59 18.55 -0.84 0.80
CA GLN A 59 19.69 -1.74 0.73
C GLN A 59 19.51 -2.77 -0.39
N ASN A 60 20.58 -2.98 -1.16
CA ASN A 60 20.69 -3.99 -2.21
C ASN A 60 21.33 -5.26 -1.63
#